data_AF-A0A959KIP7-F1
#
_entry.id   AF-A0A959KIP7-F1
#
_cell.length_a   1.000
_cell.length_b   1.000
_cell.length_c   1.000
_cell.angle_alpha   90.00
_cell.angle_beta   90.00
_cell.angle_gamma   90.00
#
_symmetry.space_group_name_H-M   'P 1'
#
loop_
_entity.id
_entity.type
_entity.pdbx_description
1 polymer ?
#
loop_
_entity_poly.entity_id
_entity_poly.type
_entity_poly.pdbx_seq_one_letter_code
_entity_poly.pdbx_strand_id
1 'polypeptide(L)'
;MPENFTEQFIEKLEEHYGPWEKMTSRFGNATFGKIAKDLCISASQFSKLIYGSATDGMYVRSIRNIERLIEEQQAVVEQERLQEELELEQRRTRQLQAQRGRSQLRLIAFSLLTLAVGALLGYFLLDRRADLPVVQAQPTGHPLSPFFDQDFDAAFNSPYLKESEVQHYCPCSAYEGRWSLSEEYKLPLPGNRKPGVYYLAKSADVRMKCSKLPSAGGQRGRTLSAYEYLVNEIWVDTEQTPWSPKYFDKDNKVYTPEFEALVFEDNPQFRKVATIISFFIDQFEITPEFIYRRGEPCGRYATDVDKALVEEYEIDLKHILKNVLGDLTNTNCEATPNIFCDPNELREKESVISFDCRYTIRTENLGIGGGYPYRKGYRLEEQSYKDNLTCECE
;
A
#
# COMPACT_ATOMS: atom_id res chain seq x y z
N MET A 1 21.18 -43.34 27.64
CA MET A 1 20.92 -42.91 29.03
C MET A 1 19.63 -42.11 29.00
N PRO A 2 18.64 -42.35 29.88
CA PRO A 2 17.40 -41.59 29.85
C PRO A 2 17.71 -40.11 30.13
N GLU A 3 17.27 -39.21 29.26
CA GLU A 3 17.40 -37.77 29.47
C GLU A 3 16.65 -37.39 30.76
N ASN A 4 17.36 -36.79 31.72
CA ASN A 4 16.75 -36.29 32.93
C ASN A 4 16.10 -34.93 32.64
N PHE A 5 14.95 -34.96 31.96
CA PHE A 5 14.21 -33.76 31.56
C PHE A 5 13.89 -32.81 32.72
N THR A 6 13.79 -33.33 33.94
CA THR A 6 13.56 -32.53 35.14
C THR A 6 14.76 -31.65 35.47
N GLU A 7 15.96 -32.20 35.38
CA GLU A 7 17.22 -31.49 35.66
C GLU A 7 17.51 -30.45 34.58
N GLN A 8 17.34 -30.82 33.32
CA GLN A 8 17.49 -29.89 32.19
C GLN A 8 16.50 -28.71 32.27
N PHE A 9 15.26 -28.98 32.69
CA PHE A 9 14.26 -27.93 32.88
C PHE A 9 14.64 -26.97 34.01
N ILE A 10 15.17 -27.49 35.13
CA ILE A 10 15.63 -26.66 36.25
C ILE A 10 16.85 -25.83 35.83
N GLU A 11 17.82 -26.42 35.13
CA GLU A 11 19.02 -25.74 34.65
C GLU A 11 18.66 -24.56 33.73
N LYS A 12 17.73 -24.76 32.78
CA LYS A 12 17.24 -23.70 31.91
C LYS A 12 16.50 -22.59 32.65
N LEU A 13 15.75 -22.93 33.70
CA LEU A 13 15.12 -21.93 34.55
C LEU A 13 16.15 -21.12 35.33
N GLU A 14 17.21 -21.76 35.83
CA GLU A 14 18.31 -21.08 36.53
C GLU A 14 19.12 -20.17 35.59
N GLU A 15 19.32 -20.59 34.34
CA GLU A 15 19.98 -19.80 33.30
C GLU A 15 19.25 -18.49 33.01
N HIS A 16 17.91 -18.53 32.90
CA HIS A 16 17.12 -17.33 32.55
C HIS A 16 16.70 -16.49 33.76
N TYR A 17 16.22 -17.12 34.84
CA TYR A 17 15.60 -16.42 35.98
C TYR A 17 16.51 -16.29 37.20
N GLY A 18 17.64 -17.02 37.24
CA GLY A 18 18.57 -17.07 38.38
C GLY A 18 18.32 -18.25 39.32
N PRO A 19 19.13 -18.39 40.39
CA PRO A 19 19.22 -19.61 41.19
C PRO A 19 17.89 -20.02 41.83
N TRP A 20 17.68 -21.32 41.98
CA TRP A 20 16.45 -21.85 42.57
C TRP A 20 16.42 -21.75 44.10
N GLU A 21 15.54 -20.89 44.62
CA GLU A 21 15.26 -20.78 46.05
C GLU A 21 14.09 -21.68 46.45
N LYS A 22 14.40 -22.92 46.85
CA LYS A 22 13.40 -23.93 47.24
C LYS A 22 12.47 -23.49 48.38
N MET A 23 13.01 -22.74 49.36
CA MET A 23 12.25 -22.30 50.54
C MET A 23 11.18 -21.26 50.22
N THR A 24 11.38 -20.46 49.16
CA THR A 24 10.49 -19.37 48.77
C THR A 24 9.71 -19.69 47.48
N SER A 25 10.00 -20.82 46.83
CA SER A 25 9.41 -21.21 45.54
C SER A 25 9.61 -20.13 44.46
N ARG A 26 10.87 -19.71 44.29
CA ARG A 26 11.29 -18.68 43.32
C ARG A 26 12.55 -19.09 42.58
N PHE A 27 12.71 -18.58 41.37
CA PHE A 27 13.99 -18.58 40.65
C PHE A 27 14.45 -17.13 40.57
N GLY A 28 15.55 -16.81 41.25
CA GLY A 28 15.95 -15.43 41.53
C GLY A 28 14.78 -14.59 42.05
N ASN A 29 14.44 -13.51 41.33
CA ASN A 29 13.32 -12.63 41.70
C ASN A 29 11.95 -13.09 41.15
N ALA A 30 11.90 -14.10 40.29
CA ALA A 30 10.68 -14.56 39.63
C ALA A 30 9.92 -15.59 40.48
N THR A 31 8.62 -15.35 40.70
CA THR A 31 7.74 -16.32 41.37
C THR A 31 7.28 -17.39 40.38
N PHE A 32 6.91 -18.57 40.86
CA PHE A 32 6.39 -19.65 40.00
C PHE A 32 5.19 -19.22 39.15
N GLY A 33 4.31 -18.36 39.68
CA GLY A 33 3.17 -17.82 38.91
C GLY A 33 3.61 -16.89 37.78
N LYS A 34 4.68 -16.11 37.98
CA LYS A 34 5.27 -15.28 36.92
C LYS A 34 5.90 -16.16 35.84
N ILE A 35 6.72 -17.12 36.23
CA ILE A 35 7.40 -18.05 35.31
C ILE A 35 6.37 -18.85 34.50
N ALA A 36 5.31 -19.35 35.13
CA ALA A 36 4.24 -20.07 34.43
C ALA A 36 3.58 -19.21 33.35
N LYS A 37 3.34 -17.93 33.65
CA LYS A 37 2.79 -16.96 32.70
C LYS A 37 3.76 -16.70 31.54
N ASP A 38 5.05 -16.48 31.85
CA ASP A 38 6.09 -16.21 30.86
C ASP A 38 6.26 -17.43 29.91
N LEU A 39 6.11 -18.65 30.44
CA LEU A 39 6.14 -19.91 29.67
C LEU A 39 4.82 -20.27 28.98
N CYS A 40 3.77 -19.46 29.13
CA CYS A 40 2.43 -19.68 28.60
C CYS A 40 1.80 -21.02 29.03
N ILE A 41 2.00 -21.41 30.29
CA ILE A 41 1.43 -22.63 30.89
C ILE A 41 0.68 -22.30 32.18
N SER A 42 -0.18 -23.20 32.64
CA SER A 42 -0.88 -22.99 33.91
C SER A 42 0.06 -23.17 35.10
N ALA A 43 -0.22 -22.49 36.22
CA ALA A 43 0.53 -22.69 37.47
C ALA A 43 0.51 -24.16 37.94
N SER A 44 -0.59 -24.88 37.66
CA SER A 44 -0.70 -26.32 37.94
C SER A 44 0.21 -27.17 37.05
N GLN A 45 0.40 -26.81 35.78
CA GLN A 45 1.34 -27.48 34.88
C GLN A 45 2.79 -27.19 35.27
N PHE A 46 3.09 -25.94 35.65
CA PHE A 46 4.40 -25.56 36.15
C PHE A 46 4.78 -26.33 37.42
N SER A 47 3.86 -26.44 38.39
CA SER A 47 4.08 -27.27 39.58
C SER A 47 4.36 -28.73 39.23
N LYS A 48 3.67 -29.32 38.24
CA LYS A 48 3.94 -30.70 37.80
C LYS A 48 5.35 -30.88 37.25
N LEU A 49 5.86 -29.89 36.52
CA LEU A 49 7.22 -29.86 35.97
C LEU A 49 8.28 -29.73 37.07
N ILE A 50 8.03 -28.90 38.09
CA ILE A 50 8.95 -28.73 39.24
C ILE A 50 9.00 -29.98 40.13
N TYR A 51 7.86 -30.64 40.34
CA TYR A 51 7.75 -31.80 41.24
C TYR A 51 7.94 -33.16 40.55
N GLY A 52 8.38 -33.21 39.28
CA GLY A 52 8.71 -34.47 38.62
C GLY A 52 7.51 -35.33 38.18
N SER A 53 6.30 -34.75 38.09
CA SER A 53 5.05 -35.47 37.75
C SER A 53 4.49 -35.12 36.37
N ALA A 54 5.24 -34.35 35.59
CA ALA A 54 4.91 -34.00 34.22
C ALA A 54 5.31 -35.12 33.24
N THR A 55 4.67 -35.16 32.08
CA THR A 55 5.05 -36.09 31.00
C THR A 55 6.27 -35.55 30.24
N ASP A 56 7.03 -36.41 29.58
CA ASP A 56 8.19 -36.01 28.76
C ASP A 56 7.84 -34.93 27.74
N GLY A 57 6.68 -35.04 27.07
CA GLY A 57 6.19 -34.03 26.13
C GLY A 57 5.82 -32.69 26.77
N MET A 58 5.55 -32.64 28.08
CA MET A 58 5.42 -31.38 28.81
C MET A 58 6.79 -30.73 29.03
N TYR A 59 7.81 -31.51 29.42
CA TYR A 59 9.17 -30.99 29.59
C TYR A 59 9.74 -30.44 28.29
N VAL A 60 9.66 -31.20 27.19
CA VAL A 60 10.20 -30.77 25.88
C VAL A 60 9.59 -29.43 25.45
N ARG A 61 8.26 -29.25 25.62
CA ARG A 61 7.61 -27.98 25.28
C ARG A 61 8.03 -26.83 26.19
N SER A 62 8.14 -27.08 27.49
CA SER A 62 8.49 -26.05 28.46
C SER A 62 9.96 -25.65 28.39
N ILE A 63 10.87 -26.58 28.11
CA ILE A 63 12.30 -26.31 27.85
C ILE A 63 12.44 -25.42 26.60
N ARG A 64 11.80 -25.79 25.49
CA ARG A 64 11.82 -24.98 24.26
C ARG A 64 11.25 -23.57 24.46
N ASN A 65 10.24 -23.42 25.31
CA ASN A 65 9.69 -22.11 25.63
C ASN A 65 10.68 -21.25 26.44
N ILE A 66 11.46 -21.84 27.35
CA ILE A 66 12.53 -21.13 28.08
C ILE A 66 13.66 -20.74 27.12
N GLU A 67 14.08 -21.65 26.24
CA GLU A 67 15.12 -21.37 25.25
C GLU A 67 14.76 -20.16 24.38
N ARG A 68 13.52 -20.09 23.92
CA ARG A 68 13.02 -18.93 23.17
C ARG A 68 13.10 -17.62 23.96
N LEU A 69 12.81 -17.65 25.26
CA LEU A 69 12.92 -16.46 26.12
C LEU A 69 14.38 -16.01 26.30
N ILE A 70 15.31 -16.96 26.39
CA ILE A 70 16.75 -16.68 26.46
C ILE A 70 17.23 -16.04 25.15
N GLU A 71 16.84 -16.61 24.00
CA GLU A 71 17.18 -16.06 22.67
C GLU A 71 16.64 -14.64 22.48
N GLU A 72 15.39 -14.38 22.89
CA GLU A 72 14.78 -13.05 22.81
C GLU A 72 15.54 -12.03 23.66
N GLN A 73 15.95 -12.40 24.88
CA GLN A 73 16.72 -11.52 25.75
C GLN A 73 18.12 -11.22 25.17
N GLN A 74 18.78 -12.22 24.60
CA GLN A 74 20.08 -12.03 23.94
C GLN A 74 19.98 -11.10 22.74
N ALA A 75 18.92 -11.23 21.93
CA ALA A 75 18.68 -10.37 20.78
C ALA A 75 18.47 -8.90 21.18
N VAL A 76 17.75 -8.64 22.28
CA VAL A 76 17.57 -7.28 22.81
C VAL A 76 18.90 -6.67 23.25
N VAL A 77 19.72 -7.41 23.98
CA VAL A 77 21.05 -6.93 24.42
C VAL A 77 21.96 -6.65 23.23
N GLU A 78 21.92 -7.51 22.20
CA GLU A 78 22.68 -7.28 20.97
C GLU A 78 22.21 -6.03 20.22
N GLN A 79 20.89 -5.80 20.15
CA GLN A 79 20.31 -4.63 19.52
C GLN A 79 20.73 -3.34 20.23
N GLU A 80 20.72 -3.31 21.56
CA GLU A 80 21.18 -2.16 22.36
C GLU A 80 22.66 -1.87 22.10
N ARG A 81 23.52 -2.90 22.08
CA ARG A 81 24.95 -2.75 21.77
C ARG A 81 25.18 -2.18 20.36
N LEU A 82 24.46 -2.69 19.36
CA LEU A 82 24.57 -2.21 17.97
C LEU A 82 24.09 -0.76 17.82
N GLN A 83 23.08 -0.34 18.60
CA GLN A 83 22.64 1.05 18.63
C GLN A 83 23.70 1.98 19.21
N GLU A 84 24.35 1.59 20.31
CA GLU A 84 25.45 2.37 20.90
C GLU A 84 26.63 2.51 19.94
N GLU A 85 27.02 1.43 19.25
CA GLU A 85 28.08 1.46 18.22
C GLU A 85 27.72 2.37 17.04
N LEU A 86 26.46 2.31 16.58
CA LEU A 86 25.98 3.16 15.50
C LEU A 86 26.00 4.64 15.89
N GLU A 87 25.58 4.99 17.11
CA GLU A 87 25.64 6.35 17.61
C GLU A 87 27.08 6.88 17.68
N LEU A 88 28.02 6.05 18.12
CA LEU A 88 29.44 6.40 18.21
C LEU A 88 30.01 6.70 16.81
N GLU A 89 29.74 5.84 15.82
CA GLU A 89 30.21 6.02 14.45
C GLU A 89 29.54 7.22 13.75
N GLN A 90 28.27 7.49 14.04
CA GLN A 90 27.61 8.71 13.55
C GLN A 90 28.24 9.98 14.13
N ARG A 91 28.61 9.99 15.42
CA ARG A 91 29.32 11.13 16.03
C ARG A 91 30.69 11.35 15.38
N ARG A 92 31.42 10.26 15.12
CA ARG A 92 32.73 10.31 14.44
C ARG A 92 32.61 10.84 13.01
N THR A 93 31.60 10.39 12.27
CA THR A 93 31.32 10.84 10.90
C THR A 93 30.96 12.32 10.85
N ARG A 94 30.12 12.80 11.78
CA ARG A 94 29.76 14.23 11.88
C ARG A 94 30.96 15.12 12.18
N GLN A 95 31.88 14.68 13.04
CA GLN A 95 33.12 15.41 13.33
C GLN A 95 34.03 15.50 12.10
N LEU A 96 34.20 14.39 11.36
CA LEU A 96 34.97 14.38 10.11
C LEU A 96 34.33 15.27 9.03
N GLN A 97 33.00 15.25 8.89
CA GLN A 97 32.27 16.11 7.96
C GLN A 97 32.39 17.59 8.33
N ALA A 98 32.35 17.96 9.60
CA ALA A 98 32.55 19.35 10.05
C ALA A 98 33.96 19.88 9.72
N GLN A 99 34.99 19.04 9.83
CA GLN A 99 36.36 19.39 9.43
C GLN A 99 36.50 19.50 7.90
N ARG A 100 35.88 18.59 7.15
CA ARG A 100 35.92 18.56 5.67
C ARG A 100 35.11 19.71 5.04
N GLY A 101 34.03 20.14 5.69
CA GLY A 101 33.21 21.27 5.25
C GLY A 101 33.98 22.60 5.18
N ARG A 102 34.92 22.87 6.10
CA ARG A 102 35.73 24.09 6.06
C ARG A 102 36.75 24.13 4.91
N SER A 103 37.28 22.98 4.49
CA SER A 103 38.21 22.92 3.35
C SER A 103 37.47 22.90 2.01
N GLN A 104 36.32 22.23 1.95
CA GLN A 104 35.44 22.23 0.77
C GLN A 104 34.80 23.59 0.52
N LEU A 105 34.41 24.35 1.56
CA LEU A 105 33.86 25.70 1.38
C LEU A 105 34.90 26.65 0.75
N ARG A 106 36.18 26.51 1.09
CA ARG A 106 37.27 27.29 0.47
C ARG A 106 37.45 26.91 -1.00
N LEU A 107 37.44 25.60 -1.32
CA LEU A 107 37.52 25.13 -2.70
C LEU A 107 36.31 25.60 -3.52
N ILE A 108 35.09 25.48 -2.98
CA ILE A 108 33.85 25.95 -3.60
C ILE A 108 33.91 27.46 -3.82
N ALA A 109 34.35 28.24 -2.83
CA ALA A 109 34.48 29.69 -2.96
C ALA A 109 35.51 30.08 -4.03
N PHE A 110 36.64 29.39 -4.14
CA PHE A 110 37.61 29.62 -5.21
C PHE A 110 37.05 29.26 -6.58
N SER A 111 36.32 28.15 -6.71
CA SER A 111 35.66 27.78 -7.97
C SER A 111 34.52 28.73 -8.35
N LEU A 112 33.77 29.25 -7.38
CA LEU A 112 32.74 30.27 -7.64
C LEU A 112 33.37 31.61 -8.03
N LEU A 113 34.52 31.97 -7.45
CA LEU A 113 35.26 33.17 -7.83
C LEU A 113 35.80 33.07 -9.26
N THR A 114 36.37 31.92 -9.65
CA THR A 114 36.82 31.72 -11.03
C THR A 114 35.66 31.66 -12.00
N LEU A 115 34.52 31.05 -11.62
CA LEU A 115 33.30 31.07 -12.42
C LEU A 115 32.74 32.49 -12.57
N ALA A 116 32.74 33.29 -11.50
CA ALA A 116 32.26 34.68 -11.53
C ALA A 116 33.16 35.55 -12.40
N VAL A 117 34.48 35.40 -12.31
CA VAL A 117 35.44 36.11 -13.18
C VAL A 117 35.28 35.67 -14.64
N GLY A 118 35.10 34.36 -14.89
CA GLY A 118 34.84 33.81 -16.22
C GLY A 118 33.50 34.26 -16.81
N ALA A 119 32.46 34.36 -15.99
CA ALA A 119 31.14 34.88 -16.38
C ALA A 119 31.18 36.38 -16.64
N LEU A 120 31.96 37.15 -15.87
CA LEU A 120 32.16 38.58 -16.12
C LEU A 120 32.90 38.80 -17.44
N LEU A 121 33.99 38.06 -17.68
CA LEU A 121 34.72 38.06 -18.95
C LEU A 121 33.82 37.61 -20.10
N GLY A 122 33.01 36.57 -19.91
CA GLY A 122 32.03 36.10 -20.87
C GLY A 122 30.96 37.13 -21.19
N TYR A 123 30.42 37.83 -20.18
CA TYR A 123 29.42 38.90 -20.34
C TYR A 123 29.96 40.07 -21.15
N PHE A 124 31.22 40.46 -20.93
CA PHE A 124 31.86 41.55 -21.69
C PHE A 124 32.33 41.14 -23.09
N LEU A 125 32.58 39.85 -23.34
CA LEU A 125 33.09 39.34 -24.63
C LEU A 125 31.99 38.74 -25.53
N LEU A 126 30.87 38.30 -24.96
CA LEU A 126 29.73 37.72 -25.68
C LEU A 126 28.53 38.66 -25.57
N ASP A 127 28.68 39.90 -26.04
CA ASP A 127 27.52 40.71 -26.41
C ASP A 127 26.95 40.19 -27.73
N ARG A 128 26.29 39.03 -27.66
CA ARG A 128 25.30 38.56 -28.63
C ARG A 128 24.31 37.65 -27.91
N ARG A 129 23.12 38.21 -27.75
CA ARG A 129 21.85 37.56 -27.38
C ARG A 129 21.81 36.08 -27.78
N ALA A 130 21.63 35.22 -26.80
CA ALA A 130 20.97 33.95 -26.96
C ALA A 130 20.13 33.71 -25.70
N ASP A 131 18.81 33.86 -25.85
CA ASP A 131 17.86 33.33 -24.88
C ASP A 131 18.12 31.82 -24.79
N LEU A 132 18.65 31.37 -23.64
CA LEU A 132 18.71 29.95 -23.34
C LEU A 132 17.30 29.48 -23.02
N PRO A 133 16.75 28.50 -23.75
CA PRO A 133 15.46 27.96 -23.38
C PRO A 133 15.65 27.21 -22.06
N VAL A 134 14.91 27.63 -21.05
CA VAL A 134 14.66 26.80 -19.88
C VAL A 134 13.86 25.60 -20.38
N VAL A 135 14.54 24.46 -20.58
CA VAL A 135 13.87 23.18 -20.81
C VAL A 135 13.18 22.81 -19.50
N GLN A 136 11.94 23.26 -19.33
CA GLN A 136 11.01 22.63 -18.40
C GLN A 136 10.64 21.27 -19.02
N ALA A 137 11.36 20.22 -18.63
CA ALA A 137 10.86 18.87 -18.79
C ALA A 137 9.68 18.72 -17.82
N GLN A 138 8.49 19.14 -18.23
CA GLN A 138 7.28 18.53 -17.71
C GLN A 138 7.28 17.09 -18.23
N PRO A 139 7.31 16.06 -17.37
CA PRO A 139 7.10 14.72 -17.85
C PRO A 139 5.65 14.63 -18.28
N THR A 140 5.40 14.75 -19.59
CA THR A 140 4.10 14.54 -20.22
C THR A 140 3.71 13.05 -20.26
N GLY A 141 4.49 12.18 -19.61
CA GLY A 141 4.29 10.74 -19.55
C GLY A 141 3.72 10.30 -18.20
N HIS A 142 3.13 9.10 -18.18
CA HIS A 142 2.61 8.49 -16.96
C HIS A 142 3.72 8.36 -15.89
N PRO A 143 3.45 8.61 -14.59
CA PRO A 143 4.50 8.58 -13.57
C PRO A 143 5.22 7.24 -13.42
N LEU A 144 4.59 6.13 -13.82
CA LEU A 144 5.22 4.81 -13.82
C LEU A 144 5.97 4.48 -15.11
N SER A 145 5.84 5.27 -16.18
CA SER A 145 6.51 4.99 -17.46
C SER A 145 8.01 4.76 -17.30
N PRO A 146 8.77 5.51 -16.46
CA PRO A 146 10.19 5.22 -16.28
C PRO A 146 10.52 3.80 -15.78
N PHE A 147 9.56 3.12 -15.13
CA PHE A 147 9.74 1.79 -14.56
C PHE A 147 9.19 0.65 -15.43
N PHE A 148 8.29 0.97 -16.38
CA PHE A 148 7.58 -0.03 -17.19
C PHE A 148 7.84 0.12 -18.68
N ASP A 149 8.03 1.36 -19.15
CA ASP A 149 7.96 1.75 -20.56
C ASP A 149 9.35 2.28 -21.00
N GLN A 150 10.36 1.41 -21.03
CA GLN A 150 11.72 1.75 -21.47
C GLN A 150 12.09 1.02 -22.77
N ASP A 151 12.96 1.64 -23.55
CA ASP A 151 13.45 1.09 -24.82
C ASP A 151 14.31 -0.17 -24.61
N PHE A 152 14.36 -1.02 -25.64
CA PHE A 152 15.12 -2.28 -25.63
C PHE A 152 16.62 -2.09 -25.35
N ASP A 153 17.20 -0.99 -25.82
CA ASP A 153 18.63 -0.67 -25.65
C ASP A 153 18.94 0.04 -24.33
N ALA A 154 17.92 0.36 -23.52
CA ALA A 154 18.11 0.97 -22.23
C ALA A 154 18.74 -0.02 -21.24
N ALA A 155 19.50 0.49 -20.26
CA ALA A 155 19.96 -0.29 -19.11
C ALA A 155 18.75 -0.57 -18.17
N PHE A 156 17.83 -1.40 -18.65
CA PHE A 156 16.50 -1.59 -18.08
C PHE A 156 16.26 -3.08 -17.83
N ASN A 157 15.67 -3.38 -16.68
CA ASN A 157 15.15 -4.70 -16.37
C ASN A 157 13.65 -4.59 -16.26
N SER A 158 12.94 -5.08 -17.28
CA SER A 158 11.49 -5.03 -17.34
C SER A 158 10.88 -5.68 -16.08
N PRO A 159 9.88 -5.02 -15.46
CA PRO A 159 9.19 -5.60 -14.31
C PRO A 159 8.24 -6.73 -14.72
N TYR A 160 7.90 -6.86 -16.01
CA TYR A 160 7.11 -7.93 -16.59
C TYR A 160 7.88 -9.26 -16.60
N LEU A 161 7.19 -10.35 -16.90
CA LEU A 161 7.83 -11.66 -17.05
C LEU A 161 8.86 -11.68 -18.20
N LYS A 162 9.73 -12.67 -18.22
CA LYS A 162 10.47 -13.00 -19.45
C LYS A 162 9.61 -13.93 -20.31
N GLU A 163 9.74 -13.87 -21.63
CA GLU A 163 9.01 -14.76 -22.54
C GLU A 163 9.10 -16.25 -22.14
N SER A 164 10.28 -16.70 -21.69
CA SER A 164 10.50 -18.07 -21.21
C SER A 164 9.70 -18.45 -19.95
N GLU A 165 9.26 -17.46 -19.17
CA GLU A 165 8.51 -17.65 -17.92
C GLU A 165 6.99 -17.57 -18.13
N VAL A 166 6.53 -16.96 -19.24
CA VAL A 166 5.11 -16.64 -19.49
C VAL A 166 4.17 -17.83 -19.27
N GLN A 167 4.50 -18.99 -19.85
CA GLN A 167 3.66 -20.20 -19.75
C GLN A 167 3.60 -20.75 -18.32
N HIS A 168 4.68 -20.61 -17.55
CA HIS A 168 4.76 -21.11 -16.17
C HIS A 168 3.96 -20.26 -15.18
N TYR A 169 3.59 -19.04 -15.58
CA TYR A 169 2.87 -18.06 -14.75
C TYR A 169 1.49 -17.72 -15.31
N CYS A 170 0.97 -18.54 -16.22
CA CYS A 170 -0.40 -18.41 -16.70
C CYS A 170 -1.41 -18.98 -15.66
N PRO A 171 -2.63 -18.43 -15.47
CA PRO A 171 -3.35 -17.39 -16.23
C PRO A 171 -2.83 -15.96 -16.08
N CYS A 172 -2.16 -15.64 -14.98
CA CYS A 172 -1.79 -14.28 -14.61
C CYS A 172 -0.91 -13.55 -15.63
N SER A 173 -0.01 -14.26 -16.31
CA SER A 173 0.82 -13.68 -17.38
C SER A 173 -0.02 -13.04 -18.51
N ALA A 174 -1.19 -13.59 -18.83
CA ALA A 174 -2.07 -13.06 -19.87
C ALA A 174 -2.64 -11.68 -19.55
N TYR A 175 -2.76 -11.34 -18.28
CA TYR A 175 -3.33 -10.07 -17.83
C TYR A 175 -2.25 -9.00 -17.62
N GLU A 176 -0.97 -9.34 -17.83
CA GLU A 176 0.11 -8.36 -17.80
C GLU A 176 -0.06 -7.32 -18.89
N GLY A 177 0.12 -6.05 -18.53
CA GLY A 177 0.09 -4.95 -19.48
C GLY A 177 -0.47 -3.67 -18.90
N ARG A 178 -1.09 -2.89 -19.78
CA ARG A 178 -1.68 -1.59 -19.48
C ARG A 178 -3.19 -1.69 -19.49
N TRP A 179 -3.78 -1.11 -18.46
CA TRP A 179 -5.22 -1.10 -18.25
C TRP A 179 -5.65 0.33 -17.91
N SER A 180 -6.92 0.64 -18.14
CA SER A 180 -7.51 1.94 -17.83
C SER A 180 -8.81 1.77 -17.05
N LEU A 181 -9.26 2.85 -16.40
CA LEU A 181 -10.62 2.90 -15.88
C LEU A 181 -11.62 2.77 -17.04
N SER A 182 -12.46 1.74 -17.00
CA SER A 182 -13.41 1.44 -18.09
C SER A 182 -14.49 2.50 -18.26
N GLU A 183 -15.00 3.03 -17.15
CA GLU A 183 -16.07 4.03 -17.05
C GLU A 183 -15.87 4.88 -15.80
N GLU A 184 -16.19 6.17 -15.91
CA GLU A 184 -16.24 7.08 -14.77
C GLU A 184 -17.34 6.66 -13.79
N TYR A 185 -17.09 6.81 -12.50
CA TYR A 185 -18.11 6.57 -11.48
C TYR A 185 -18.12 7.69 -10.45
N LYS A 186 -19.32 7.97 -9.94
CA LYS A 186 -19.54 9.05 -8.99
C LYS A 186 -20.15 8.54 -7.69
N LEU A 187 -19.75 9.16 -6.59
CA LEU A 187 -20.16 8.80 -5.25
C LEU A 187 -20.52 10.06 -4.48
N PRO A 188 -21.59 10.07 -3.68
CA PRO A 188 -21.75 11.11 -2.67
C PRO A 188 -20.64 10.95 -1.62
N LEU A 189 -20.20 12.07 -1.03
CA LEU A 189 -19.24 12.07 0.08
C LEU A 189 -19.92 12.47 1.38
N PRO A 190 -20.47 11.50 2.14
CA PRO A 190 -21.06 11.77 3.44
C PRO A 190 -19.95 11.89 4.48
N GLY A 191 -19.55 13.11 4.80
CA GLY A 191 -18.42 13.32 5.71
C GLY A 191 -17.93 14.75 5.71
N ASN A 192 -18.31 15.52 4.70
CA ASN A 192 -18.41 16.95 4.89
C ASN A 192 -19.66 17.24 5.72
N ARG A 193 -19.58 18.13 6.70
CA ARG A 193 -20.69 18.44 7.64
C ARG A 193 -21.97 18.95 6.96
N LYS A 194 -21.94 19.16 5.64
CA LYS A 194 -23.03 19.62 4.79
C LYS A 194 -23.21 18.69 3.58
N PRO A 195 -24.47 18.40 3.18
CA PRO A 195 -24.76 17.61 1.99
C PRO A 195 -24.30 18.31 0.70
N GLY A 196 -24.26 17.57 -0.41
CA GLY A 196 -24.01 18.14 -1.74
C GLY A 196 -22.55 18.12 -2.19
N VAL A 197 -21.68 17.32 -1.56
CA VAL A 197 -20.32 17.09 -2.06
C VAL A 197 -20.22 15.70 -2.68
N TYR A 198 -19.60 15.62 -3.84
CA TYR A 198 -19.50 14.42 -4.66
C TYR A 198 -18.05 14.15 -5.04
N TYR A 199 -17.75 12.87 -5.18
CA TYR A 199 -16.53 12.35 -5.76
C TYR A 199 -16.83 11.83 -7.15
N LEU A 200 -15.95 12.14 -8.11
CA LEU A 200 -15.96 11.58 -9.45
C LEU A 200 -14.61 10.92 -9.71
N ALA A 201 -14.59 9.60 -9.93
CA ALA A 201 -13.41 8.94 -10.47
C ALA A 201 -13.34 9.21 -11.97
N LYS A 202 -12.41 10.07 -12.38
CA LYS A 202 -12.31 10.59 -13.75
C LYS A 202 -11.52 9.64 -14.64
N SER A 203 -10.39 9.14 -14.16
CA SER A 203 -9.56 8.21 -14.92
C SER A 203 -8.65 7.42 -14.00
N ALA A 204 -8.26 6.24 -14.46
CA ALA A 204 -7.15 5.49 -13.88
C ALA A 204 -6.24 5.01 -15.01
N ASP A 205 -4.92 5.12 -14.81
CA ASP A 205 -3.92 4.41 -15.60
C ASP A 205 -3.31 3.32 -14.70
N VAL A 206 -3.40 2.09 -15.17
CA VAL A 206 -3.09 0.90 -14.39
C VAL A 206 -2.03 0.08 -15.12
N ARG A 207 -0.95 -0.24 -14.41
CA ARG A 207 0.08 -1.18 -14.85
C ARG A 207 -0.08 -2.48 -14.08
N MET A 208 -0.53 -3.54 -14.74
CA MET A 208 -0.69 -4.87 -14.14
C MET A 208 0.50 -5.74 -14.50
N LYS A 209 1.13 -6.35 -13.49
CA LYS A 209 2.20 -7.34 -13.68
C LYS A 209 1.91 -8.60 -12.87
N CYS A 210 2.38 -9.72 -13.36
CA CYS A 210 2.27 -10.98 -12.70
C CYS A 210 3.28 -11.08 -11.56
N SER A 211 2.80 -11.54 -10.42
CA SER A 211 3.62 -11.75 -9.24
C SER A 211 4.41 -13.05 -9.40
N LYS A 212 5.73 -12.95 -9.18
CA LYS A 212 6.60 -14.12 -9.05
C LYS A 212 6.46 -14.80 -7.69
N LEU A 213 5.85 -14.11 -6.72
CA LEU A 213 5.60 -14.65 -5.38
C LEU A 213 4.45 -15.68 -5.47
N PRO A 214 4.59 -16.85 -4.81
CA PRO A 214 3.52 -17.83 -4.78
C PRO A 214 2.29 -17.29 -4.05
N SER A 215 1.09 -17.65 -4.52
CA SER A 215 -0.16 -17.32 -3.83
C SER A 215 -0.29 -18.09 -2.51
N ALA A 216 -1.30 -17.74 -1.71
CA ALA A 216 -1.68 -18.47 -0.50
C ALA A 216 -2.15 -19.89 -0.89
N GLY A 217 -1.21 -20.84 -0.97
CA GLY A 217 -1.42 -22.16 -1.54
C GLY A 217 -0.24 -22.69 -2.36
N GLY A 218 0.80 -21.88 -2.58
CA GLY A 218 2.03 -22.32 -3.25
C GLY A 218 1.96 -22.35 -4.77
N GLN A 219 0.80 -22.04 -5.36
CA GLN A 219 0.60 -22.03 -6.81
C GLN A 219 1.15 -20.73 -7.41
N ARG A 220 1.87 -20.88 -8.52
CA ARG A 220 2.39 -19.76 -9.31
C ARG A 220 1.33 -19.33 -10.34
N GLY A 221 1.45 -18.09 -10.83
CA GLY A 221 0.62 -17.64 -11.97
C GLY A 221 -0.83 -17.32 -11.64
N ARG A 222 -1.18 -17.12 -10.36
CA ARG A 222 -2.54 -16.71 -9.95
C ARG A 222 -2.65 -15.28 -9.46
N THR A 223 -1.54 -14.62 -9.17
CA THR A 223 -1.55 -13.32 -8.50
C THR A 223 -0.97 -12.23 -9.39
N LEU A 224 -1.78 -11.22 -9.70
CA LEU A 224 -1.31 -9.97 -10.29
C LEU A 224 -1.09 -8.91 -9.21
N SER A 225 -0.08 -8.09 -9.41
CA SER A 225 0.05 -6.79 -8.75
C SER A 225 -0.23 -5.71 -9.76
N ALA A 226 -1.16 -4.81 -9.44
CA ALA A 226 -1.43 -3.64 -10.25
C ALA A 226 -1.04 -2.37 -9.52
N TYR A 227 -0.47 -1.45 -10.27
CA TYR A 227 -0.10 -0.13 -9.80
C TYR A 227 -1.01 0.87 -10.51
N GLU A 228 -1.88 1.49 -9.73
CA GLU A 228 -2.96 2.31 -10.24
C GLU A 228 -2.72 3.78 -9.88
N TYR A 229 -2.64 4.61 -10.91
CA TYR A 229 -2.63 6.07 -10.80
C TYR A 229 -4.03 6.60 -11.10
N LEU A 230 -4.74 7.07 -10.09
CA LEU A 230 -6.08 7.61 -10.23
C LEU A 230 -6.10 9.14 -10.24
N VAL A 231 -6.88 9.67 -11.16
CA VAL A 231 -7.31 11.07 -11.19
C VAL A 231 -8.78 11.10 -10.82
N ASN A 232 -9.10 11.85 -9.78
CA ASN A 232 -10.45 12.00 -9.27
C ASN A 232 -10.76 13.47 -9.08
N GLU A 233 -12.03 13.80 -8.97
CA GLU A 233 -12.47 15.18 -8.79
C GLU A 233 -13.47 15.27 -7.63
N ILE A 234 -13.40 16.39 -6.91
CA ILE A 234 -14.38 16.74 -5.89
C ILE A 234 -15.27 17.82 -6.46
N TRP A 235 -16.57 17.59 -6.41
CA TRP A 235 -17.61 18.48 -6.94
C TRP A 235 -18.56 18.89 -5.83
N VAL A 236 -19.06 20.12 -5.88
CA VAL A 236 -20.09 20.62 -4.97
C VAL A 236 -21.34 21.02 -5.76
N ASP A 237 -22.49 20.61 -5.25
CA ASP A 237 -23.81 21.08 -5.67
C ASP A 237 -24.08 22.43 -4.98
N THR A 238 -24.11 23.49 -5.78
CA THR A 238 -24.27 24.85 -5.28
C THR A 238 -25.67 25.12 -4.70
N GLU A 239 -26.67 24.34 -5.09
CA GLU A 239 -28.04 24.42 -4.57
C GLU A 239 -28.25 23.52 -3.33
N GLN A 240 -27.26 22.69 -2.96
CA GLN A 240 -27.32 21.75 -1.84
C GLN A 240 -28.58 20.86 -1.86
N THR A 241 -28.88 20.32 -3.04
CA THR A 241 -30.07 19.50 -3.26
C THR A 241 -30.13 18.33 -2.29
N PRO A 242 -31.29 18.07 -1.65
CA PRO A 242 -31.45 16.90 -0.81
C PRO A 242 -31.12 15.60 -1.57
N TRP A 243 -30.17 14.84 -1.03
CA TRP A 243 -29.68 13.60 -1.64
C TRP A 243 -30.79 12.59 -1.92
N SER A 244 -31.76 12.46 -1.02
CA SER A 244 -32.89 11.54 -1.13
C SER A 244 -34.21 12.31 -0.99
N PRO A 245 -35.23 12.00 -1.82
CA PRO A 245 -35.30 10.88 -2.77
C PRO A 245 -34.68 11.15 -4.14
N LYS A 246 -34.27 12.38 -4.46
CA LYS A 246 -33.95 12.80 -5.83
C LYS A 246 -32.82 12.00 -6.47
N TYR A 247 -31.67 11.86 -5.79
CA TYR A 247 -30.51 11.14 -6.32
C TYR A 247 -30.35 9.72 -5.75
N PHE A 248 -31.10 9.39 -4.70
CA PHE A 248 -30.99 8.08 -4.05
C PHE A 248 -32.29 7.59 -3.42
N ASP A 249 -32.62 6.35 -3.75
CA ASP A 249 -33.68 5.59 -3.13
C ASP A 249 -33.14 4.93 -1.85
N LYS A 250 -33.62 5.42 -0.70
CA LYS A 250 -33.20 4.93 0.62
C LYS A 250 -33.68 3.51 0.91
N ASP A 251 -34.84 3.14 0.40
CA ASP A 251 -35.47 1.85 0.71
C ASP A 251 -34.78 0.73 -0.06
N ASN A 252 -34.49 0.98 -1.34
CA ASN A 252 -33.81 0.03 -2.23
C ASN A 252 -32.28 0.14 -2.20
N LYS A 253 -31.74 1.23 -1.64
CA LYS A 253 -30.29 1.54 -1.56
C LYS A 253 -29.61 1.60 -2.93
N VAL A 254 -30.29 2.20 -3.91
CA VAL A 254 -29.82 2.36 -5.28
C VAL A 254 -29.87 3.82 -5.69
N TYR A 255 -29.01 4.18 -6.65
CA TYR A 255 -29.08 5.48 -7.30
C TYR A 255 -30.33 5.60 -8.17
N THR A 256 -30.85 6.82 -8.28
CA THR A 256 -31.93 7.10 -9.23
C THR A 256 -31.36 7.24 -10.64
N PRO A 257 -32.18 7.00 -11.70
CA PRO A 257 -31.77 7.28 -13.08
C PRO A 257 -31.34 8.73 -13.29
N GLU A 258 -31.92 9.67 -12.54
CA GLU A 258 -31.52 11.08 -12.58
C GLU A 258 -30.09 11.26 -12.09
N PHE A 259 -29.69 10.61 -10.99
CA PHE A 259 -28.30 10.65 -10.57
C PHE A 259 -27.41 9.99 -11.60
N GLU A 260 -27.73 8.79 -12.09
CA GLU A 260 -26.88 8.08 -13.06
C GLU A 260 -26.63 8.91 -14.33
N ALA A 261 -27.65 9.58 -14.87
CA ALA A 261 -27.54 10.43 -16.06
C ALA A 261 -26.83 11.77 -15.84
N LEU A 262 -26.59 12.19 -14.59
CA LEU A 262 -26.00 13.48 -14.27
C LEU A 262 -24.53 13.58 -14.68
N VAL A 263 -24.20 14.51 -15.58
CA VAL A 263 -22.82 14.89 -15.92
C VAL A 263 -22.51 16.20 -15.19
N PHE A 264 -21.51 16.20 -14.31
CA PHE A 264 -21.23 17.37 -13.46
C PHE A 264 -20.69 18.55 -14.28
N GLU A 265 -19.83 18.27 -15.25
CA GLU A 265 -19.17 19.25 -16.11
C GLU A 265 -20.15 20.06 -16.95
N ASP A 266 -21.24 19.43 -17.39
CA ASP A 266 -22.25 20.04 -18.24
C ASP A 266 -23.35 20.75 -17.45
N ASN A 267 -23.33 20.64 -16.11
CA ASN A 267 -24.37 21.19 -15.26
C ASN A 267 -23.83 22.37 -14.41
N PRO A 268 -24.28 23.61 -14.64
CA PRO A 268 -23.77 24.78 -13.92
C PRO A 268 -24.04 24.78 -12.40
N GLN A 269 -24.98 23.95 -11.94
CA GLN A 269 -25.23 23.71 -10.52
C GLN A 269 -24.06 23.00 -9.83
N PHE A 270 -23.27 22.24 -10.58
CA PHE A 270 -22.15 21.48 -10.04
C PHE A 270 -20.86 22.22 -10.37
N ARG A 271 -20.08 22.52 -9.33
CA ARG A 271 -18.79 23.19 -9.49
C ARG A 271 -17.66 22.33 -8.97
N LYS A 272 -16.59 22.22 -9.76
CA LYS A 272 -15.38 21.50 -9.36
C LYS A 272 -14.65 22.28 -8.27
N VAL A 273 -14.34 21.57 -7.19
CA VAL A 273 -13.64 22.08 -6.00
C VAL A 273 -12.16 21.77 -6.06
N ALA A 274 -11.79 20.56 -6.45
CA ALA A 274 -10.39 20.12 -6.50
C ALA A 274 -10.21 18.88 -7.39
N THR A 275 -9.00 18.72 -7.93
CA THR A 275 -8.54 17.48 -8.56
C THR A 275 -7.71 16.69 -7.53
N ILE A 276 -8.07 15.44 -7.28
CA ILE A 276 -7.37 14.53 -6.36
C ILE A 276 -6.59 13.48 -7.14
N ILE A 277 -5.28 13.48 -6.97
CA ILE A 277 -4.38 12.46 -7.50
C ILE A 277 -4.13 11.42 -6.41
N SER A 278 -4.34 10.14 -6.72
CA SER A 278 -4.12 9.02 -5.81
C SER A 278 -3.30 7.90 -6.44
N PHE A 279 -2.50 7.22 -5.62
CA PHE A 279 -1.76 6.03 -6.02
C PHE A 279 -2.20 4.82 -5.19
N PHE A 280 -2.54 3.73 -5.88
CA PHE A 280 -3.01 2.48 -5.32
C PHE A 280 -2.15 1.31 -5.77
N ILE A 281 -2.01 0.34 -4.89
CA ILE A 281 -1.48 -0.97 -5.23
C ILE A 281 -2.63 -1.95 -5.06
N ASP A 282 -3.04 -2.57 -6.15
CA ASP A 282 -4.02 -3.66 -6.11
C ASP A 282 -3.32 -5.00 -6.24
N GLN A 283 -3.90 -6.00 -5.60
CA GLN A 283 -3.62 -7.40 -5.82
C GLN A 283 -4.86 -8.05 -6.42
N PHE A 284 -4.69 -8.72 -7.56
CA PHE A 284 -5.73 -9.56 -8.13
C PHE A 284 -5.34 -11.02 -7.95
N GLU A 285 -6.29 -11.84 -7.55
CA GLU A 285 -6.17 -13.29 -7.50
C GLU A 285 -7.13 -13.89 -8.52
N ILE A 286 -6.58 -14.61 -9.50
CA ILE A 286 -7.31 -15.21 -10.61
C ILE A 286 -7.52 -16.69 -10.29
N THR A 287 -8.78 -17.08 -10.24
CA THR A 287 -9.22 -18.49 -10.23
C THR A 287 -9.98 -18.78 -11.51
N PRO A 288 -10.27 -20.05 -11.84
CA PRO A 288 -11.05 -20.41 -13.01
C PRO A 288 -12.44 -19.76 -12.99
N GLU A 289 -13.06 -19.64 -11.82
CA GLU A 289 -14.43 -19.13 -11.71
C GLU A 289 -14.50 -17.63 -11.41
N PHE A 290 -13.53 -17.10 -10.66
CA PHE A 290 -13.61 -15.75 -10.13
C PHE A 290 -12.26 -15.02 -10.14
N ILE A 291 -12.34 -13.70 -10.24
CA ILE A 291 -11.23 -12.79 -9.99
C ILE A 291 -11.54 -12.03 -8.71
N TYR A 292 -10.63 -12.11 -7.74
CA TYR A 292 -10.69 -11.37 -6.49
C TYR A 292 -9.76 -10.17 -6.56
N ARG A 293 -10.22 -9.01 -6.07
CA ARG A 293 -9.41 -7.79 -5.97
C ARG A 293 -9.23 -7.39 -4.52
N ARG A 294 -8.02 -7.00 -4.14
CA ARG A 294 -7.70 -6.34 -2.87
C ARG A 294 -6.86 -5.11 -3.16
N GLY A 295 -7.36 -3.92 -2.82
CA GLY A 295 -6.66 -2.67 -3.05
C GLY A 295 -6.11 -2.09 -1.76
N GLU A 296 -4.88 -1.59 -1.80
CA GLU A 296 -4.25 -0.83 -0.72
C GLU A 296 -3.88 0.58 -1.22
N PRO A 297 -4.29 1.64 -0.51
CA PRO A 297 -3.84 2.98 -0.85
C PRO A 297 -2.42 3.22 -0.39
N CYS A 298 -1.63 3.90 -1.22
CA CYS A 298 -0.30 4.33 -0.82
C CYS A 298 -0.24 5.81 -0.46
N GLY A 299 -0.81 6.67 -1.31
CA GLY A 299 -0.68 8.12 -1.16
C GLY A 299 -1.64 8.90 -2.05
N ARG A 300 -1.95 10.13 -1.64
CA ARG A 300 -2.86 11.02 -2.37
C ARG A 300 -2.67 12.48 -2.00
N TYR A 301 -2.99 13.38 -2.91
CA TYR A 301 -2.94 14.83 -2.69
C TYR A 301 -3.94 15.55 -3.57
N ALA A 302 -4.33 16.76 -3.15
CA ALA A 302 -5.20 17.65 -3.91
C ALA A 302 -4.39 18.65 -4.73
N THR A 303 -4.91 18.97 -5.91
CA THR A 303 -4.43 19.96 -6.87
C THR A 303 -5.62 20.78 -7.38
N ASP A 304 -5.35 21.90 -8.04
CA ASP A 304 -6.39 22.77 -8.63
C ASP A 304 -7.51 23.14 -7.66
N VAL A 305 -7.15 23.43 -6.40
CA VAL A 305 -8.12 23.70 -5.33
C VAL A 305 -8.74 25.08 -5.50
N ASP A 306 -10.05 25.13 -5.73
CA ASP A 306 -10.87 26.35 -5.65
C ASP A 306 -11.11 26.71 -4.19
N LYS A 307 -10.28 27.62 -3.68
CA LYS A 307 -10.35 28.08 -2.28
C LYS A 307 -11.66 28.80 -1.95
N ALA A 308 -12.28 29.46 -2.93
CA ALA A 308 -13.52 30.20 -2.70
C ALA A 308 -14.67 29.22 -2.42
N LEU A 309 -14.77 28.15 -3.22
CA LEU A 309 -15.75 27.08 -2.97
C LEU A 309 -15.50 26.34 -1.66
N VAL A 310 -14.22 26.07 -1.35
CA VAL A 310 -13.84 25.42 -0.09
C VAL A 310 -14.31 26.23 1.11
N GLU A 311 -14.12 27.55 1.07
CA GLU A 311 -14.52 28.44 2.16
C GLU A 311 -16.05 28.62 2.21
N GLU A 312 -16.69 28.90 1.08
CA GLU A 312 -18.14 29.13 0.96
C GLU A 312 -18.97 27.93 1.42
N TYR A 313 -18.58 26.72 1.01
CA TYR A 313 -19.30 25.48 1.32
C TYR A 313 -18.68 24.72 2.50
N GLU A 314 -17.71 25.31 3.21
CA GLU A 314 -17.02 24.74 4.38
C GLU A 314 -16.49 23.32 4.11
N ILE A 315 -15.80 23.13 2.97
CA ILE A 315 -15.32 21.81 2.52
C ILE A 315 -13.99 21.45 3.20
N ASP A 316 -14.02 20.48 4.12
CA ASP A 316 -12.78 19.97 4.73
C ASP A 316 -12.08 18.95 3.83
N LEU A 317 -11.30 19.45 2.86
CA LEU A 317 -10.52 18.62 1.95
C LEU A 317 -9.53 17.70 2.70
N LYS A 318 -8.99 18.13 3.84
CA LYS A 318 -8.06 17.30 4.62
C LYS A 318 -8.78 16.11 5.23
N HIS A 319 -10.00 16.32 5.74
CA HIS A 319 -10.86 15.24 6.20
C HIS A 319 -11.24 14.31 5.05
N ILE A 320 -11.61 14.86 3.88
CA ILE A 320 -11.94 14.05 2.69
C ILE A 320 -10.77 13.14 2.30
N LEU A 321 -9.57 13.70 2.16
CA LEU A 321 -8.38 12.95 1.79
C LEU A 321 -8.02 11.87 2.81
N LYS A 322 -8.08 12.18 4.11
CA LYS A 322 -7.58 11.28 5.16
C LYS A 322 -8.60 10.23 5.60
N ASN A 323 -9.87 10.61 5.74
CA ASN A 323 -10.88 9.78 6.39
C ASN A 323 -11.91 9.25 5.38
N VAL A 324 -12.40 10.09 4.47
CA VAL A 324 -13.47 9.72 3.53
C VAL A 324 -12.91 8.83 2.41
N LEU A 325 -11.90 9.32 1.69
CA LEU A 325 -11.21 8.54 0.65
C LEU A 325 -10.30 7.48 1.28
N GLY A 326 -9.81 7.72 2.50
CA GLY A 326 -9.09 6.73 3.29
C GLY A 326 -9.94 5.49 3.57
N ASP A 327 -11.23 5.67 3.90
CA ASP A 327 -12.14 4.55 4.12
C ASP A 327 -12.66 3.93 2.81
N LEU A 328 -12.68 4.68 1.69
CA LEU A 328 -13.03 4.15 0.36
C LEU A 328 -12.15 2.96 -0.05
N THR A 329 -10.98 2.82 0.57
CA THR A 329 -10.05 1.72 0.30
C THR A 329 -10.31 0.47 1.14
N ASN A 330 -11.06 0.60 2.23
CA ASN A 330 -11.57 -0.52 3.02
C ASN A 330 -12.89 -1.06 2.46
N THR A 331 -13.30 -0.58 1.29
CA THR A 331 -14.54 -0.97 0.63
C THR A 331 -14.45 -2.40 0.14
N ASN A 332 -15.43 -3.22 0.55
CA ASN A 332 -15.58 -4.58 0.03
C ASN A 332 -16.11 -4.50 -1.41
N CYS A 333 -15.28 -4.90 -2.36
CA CYS A 333 -15.71 -5.26 -3.71
C CYS A 333 -15.98 -6.77 -3.76
N GLU A 334 -17.06 -7.16 -4.42
CA GLU A 334 -17.38 -8.56 -4.66
C GLU A 334 -16.42 -9.13 -5.71
N ALA A 335 -16.19 -10.44 -5.64
CA ALA A 335 -15.43 -11.13 -6.67
C ALA A 335 -16.22 -11.10 -7.98
N THR A 336 -15.53 -10.94 -9.11
CA THR A 336 -16.18 -10.91 -10.42
C THR A 336 -15.99 -12.26 -11.12
N PRO A 337 -16.99 -12.77 -11.87
CA PRO A 337 -16.81 -13.99 -12.66
C PRO A 337 -15.62 -13.85 -13.61
N ASN A 338 -14.78 -14.88 -13.68
CA ASN A 338 -13.69 -14.93 -14.65
C ASN A 338 -14.23 -15.34 -16.02
N ILE A 339 -14.75 -14.36 -16.76
CA ILE A 339 -15.24 -14.57 -18.13
C ILE A 339 -14.11 -14.77 -19.16
N PHE A 340 -12.86 -14.49 -18.78
CA PHE A 340 -11.67 -14.71 -19.62
C PHE A 340 -10.86 -15.88 -19.05
N CYS A 341 -11.59 -16.98 -18.83
CA CYS A 341 -11.06 -18.23 -18.33
C CYS A 341 -9.97 -18.75 -19.28
N ASP A 342 -10.28 -18.81 -20.57
CA ASP A 342 -9.27 -18.90 -21.63
C ASP A 342 -8.65 -17.51 -21.80
N PRO A 343 -7.37 -17.31 -21.42
CA PRO A 343 -6.78 -15.99 -21.48
C PRO A 343 -6.51 -15.51 -22.92
N ASN A 344 -6.59 -16.40 -23.91
CA ASN A 344 -6.50 -16.02 -25.33
C ASN A 344 -7.78 -15.32 -25.83
N GLU A 345 -8.86 -15.29 -25.04
CA GLU A 345 -10.06 -14.51 -25.34
C GLU A 345 -9.95 -13.02 -24.97
N LEU A 346 -8.88 -12.64 -24.26
CA LEU A 346 -8.60 -11.24 -23.95
C LEU A 346 -8.33 -10.45 -25.23
N ARG A 347 -9.00 -9.30 -25.36
CA ARG A 347 -8.89 -8.39 -26.49
C ARG A 347 -8.61 -6.98 -26.00
N GLU A 348 -7.55 -6.39 -26.52
CA GLU A 348 -7.24 -4.99 -26.26
C GLU A 348 -8.39 -4.07 -26.68
N LYS A 349 -8.63 -3.03 -25.89
CA LYS A 349 -9.71 -2.04 -25.98
C LYS A 349 -11.13 -2.57 -25.76
N GLU A 350 -11.34 -3.88 -25.77
CA GLU A 350 -12.65 -4.53 -25.63
C GLU A 350 -12.84 -5.21 -24.26
N SER A 351 -11.84 -5.97 -23.79
CA SER A 351 -11.96 -6.74 -22.56
C SER A 351 -12.02 -5.84 -21.33
N VAL A 352 -13.02 -6.07 -20.48
CA VAL A 352 -13.24 -5.34 -19.23
C VAL A 352 -13.43 -6.30 -18.05
N ILE A 353 -12.72 -6.05 -16.96
CA ILE A 353 -12.91 -6.74 -15.67
C ILE A 353 -13.59 -5.77 -14.71
N SER A 354 -14.83 -6.06 -14.33
CA SER A 354 -15.65 -5.16 -13.51
C SER A 354 -16.06 -5.75 -12.18
N PHE A 355 -15.87 -4.98 -11.12
CA PHE A 355 -16.18 -5.34 -9.74
C PHE A 355 -17.33 -4.48 -9.22
N ASP A 356 -18.31 -5.14 -8.60
CA ASP A 356 -19.38 -4.45 -7.88
C ASP A 356 -18.91 -4.19 -6.45
N CYS A 357 -18.92 -2.91 -6.07
CA CYS A 357 -18.33 -2.43 -4.83
C CYS A 357 -19.37 -1.68 -4.00
N ARG A 358 -19.21 -1.68 -2.67
CA ARG A 358 -20.09 -0.94 -1.76
C ARG A 358 -19.30 0.02 -0.88
N TYR A 359 -19.34 1.30 -1.22
CA TYR A 359 -18.64 2.32 -0.46
C TYR A 359 -19.29 2.55 0.91
N THR A 360 -18.50 2.45 1.98
CA THR A 360 -18.93 2.74 3.35
C THR A 360 -17.90 3.60 4.06
N ILE A 361 -18.38 4.52 4.91
CA ILE A 361 -17.55 5.26 5.86
C ILE A 361 -17.98 4.81 7.25
N ARG A 362 -17.05 4.19 7.98
CA ARG A 362 -17.20 3.56 9.32
C ARG A 362 -18.58 3.67 9.97
N THR A 363 -18.96 4.88 10.41
CA THR A 363 -20.13 5.17 11.24
C THR A 363 -21.19 6.04 10.56
N GLU A 364 -20.98 6.53 9.34
CA GLU A 364 -21.83 7.58 8.76
C GLU A 364 -22.09 7.34 7.26
N ASN A 365 -23.23 6.71 6.98
CA ASN A 365 -23.86 6.74 5.64
C ASN A 365 -25.16 7.53 5.71
N LEU A 366 -25.07 8.82 6.10
CA LEU A 366 -26.21 9.74 6.24
C LEU A 366 -27.36 9.18 7.11
N GLY A 367 -27.08 8.25 8.03
CA GLY A 367 -28.08 7.57 8.85
C GLY A 367 -28.93 6.50 8.14
N ILE A 368 -28.58 6.10 6.91
CA ILE A 368 -29.40 5.21 6.04
C ILE A 368 -29.10 3.72 6.27
N GLY A 369 -27.99 3.37 6.94
CA GLY A 369 -27.63 1.99 7.27
C GLY A 369 -27.34 1.13 6.03
N GLY A 370 -26.12 1.20 5.49
CA GLY A 370 -25.69 0.47 4.29
C GLY A 370 -24.84 1.36 3.38
N GLY A 371 -24.00 0.76 2.52
CA GLY A 371 -23.06 1.49 1.64
C GLY A 371 -23.65 1.96 0.30
N TYR A 372 -22.94 2.84 -0.39
CA TYR A 372 -23.28 3.29 -1.73
C TYR A 372 -22.73 2.32 -2.77
N PRO A 373 -23.59 1.71 -3.60
CA PRO A 373 -23.12 0.80 -4.64
C PRO A 373 -22.36 1.60 -5.71
N TYR A 374 -21.26 1.07 -6.22
CA TYR A 374 -20.63 1.55 -7.44
C TYR A 374 -19.94 0.40 -8.15
N ARG A 375 -19.68 0.58 -9.44
CA ARG A 375 -18.97 -0.41 -10.24
C ARG A 375 -17.62 0.15 -10.63
N LYS A 376 -16.56 -0.62 -10.39
CA LYS A 376 -15.20 -0.28 -10.84
C LYS A 376 -14.74 -1.32 -11.85
N GLY A 377 -14.58 -0.90 -13.11
CA GLY A 377 -14.09 -1.76 -14.16
C GLY A 377 -12.76 -1.30 -14.73
N TYR A 378 -11.93 -2.26 -15.12
CA TYR A 378 -10.66 -2.03 -15.78
C TYR A 378 -10.73 -2.54 -17.22
N ARG A 379 -10.43 -1.69 -18.18
CA ARG A 379 -10.38 -2.03 -19.61
C ARG A 379 -8.95 -2.33 -20.01
N LEU A 380 -8.72 -3.43 -20.71
CA LEU A 380 -7.41 -3.78 -21.25
C LEU A 380 -7.04 -2.80 -22.34
N GLU A 381 -5.94 -2.09 -22.19
CA GLU A 381 -5.46 -1.13 -23.20
C GLU A 381 -4.40 -1.74 -24.10
N GLU A 382 -3.49 -2.49 -23.50
CA GLU A 382 -2.34 -3.11 -24.18
C GLU A 382 -1.90 -4.33 -23.38
N GLN A 383 -1.74 -5.47 -24.03
CA GLN A 383 -1.35 -6.74 -23.44
C GLN A 383 0.15 -6.98 -23.68
N SER A 384 0.89 -7.35 -22.62
CA SER A 384 2.33 -7.64 -22.71
C SER A 384 2.62 -8.94 -23.45
N TYR A 385 1.76 -9.96 -23.34
CA TYR A 385 1.88 -11.23 -24.05
C TYR A 385 0.57 -11.59 -24.71
N LYS A 386 0.63 -11.82 -26.02
CA LYS A 386 -0.52 -12.18 -26.86
C LYS A 386 -0.32 -13.57 -27.43
N ASP A 387 -1.43 -14.27 -27.63
CA ASP A 387 -1.57 -15.53 -28.36
C ASP A 387 -0.73 -16.71 -27.82
N ASN A 388 -1.22 -17.93 -28.03
CA ASN A 388 -0.53 -19.19 -27.72
C ASN A 388 -0.23 -19.44 -26.22
N LEU A 389 -1.04 -18.89 -25.32
CA LEU A 389 -1.00 -19.31 -23.92
C LEU A 389 -1.73 -20.66 -23.79
N THR A 390 -1.04 -21.68 -23.25
CA THR A 390 -1.56 -23.06 -23.21
C THR A 390 -2.26 -23.42 -21.90
N CYS A 391 -2.52 -22.43 -21.07
CA CYS A 391 -3.22 -22.53 -19.81
C CYS A 391 -4.73 -22.57 -20.08
N GLU A 392 -5.33 -23.71 -19.80
CA GLU A 392 -6.77 -23.87 -19.79
C GLU A 392 -7.31 -23.78 -18.36
N CYS A 393 -8.61 -23.57 -18.25
CA CYS A 393 -9.31 -23.63 -16.98
C CYS A 393 -9.54 -25.06 -16.54
N GLU A 394 -8.64 -25.60 -15.72
CA GLU A 394 -8.92 -26.76 -14.88
C GLU A 394 -9.29 -26.37 -13.45
#